data_AF-A0A4Y9EUI1-F1
#
_entry.id   AF-A0A4Y9EUI1-F1
#
_cell.length_a   1.000
_cell.length_b   1.000
_cell.length_c   1.000
_cell.angle_alpha   90.00
_cell.angle_beta   90.00
_cell.angle_gamma   90.00
#
_symmetry.space_group_name_H-M   'P 1'
#
loop_
_entity.id
_entity.type
_entity.pdbx_description
1 polymer ?
#
loop_
_entity_poly.entity_id
_entity_poly.type
_entity_poly.pdbx_seq_one_letter_code
_entity_poly.pdbx_strand_id
1 'polypeptide(L)'
;MATKLSEPTRIAIKRFLIALVLGNTLVFLTLALTGRISNAPDTLVFVDFWGRLTVYSFWFAAYAAYRIWFEKLPVLRTLIVAAVLFNIPFFLTLGYLGKLPTDANSAVMIDFWGRLTVYSLWFIAYETYRKYIEHPAQLTETK
;
A
#
# COMPACT_ATOMS: atom_id res chain seq x y z
N MET A 1 24.74 14.59 16.92
CA MET A 1 25.67 14.44 15.79
C MET A 1 25.36 13.12 15.11
N ALA A 2 24.68 13.12 13.95
CA ALA A 2 24.32 11.87 13.28
C ALA A 2 25.55 11.27 12.59
N THR A 3 26.02 10.12 13.08
CA THR A 3 27.10 9.36 12.46
C THR A 3 26.66 8.93 11.06
N LYS A 4 27.32 9.45 10.02
CA LYS A 4 27.05 9.03 8.64
C LYS A 4 27.47 7.57 8.49
N LEU A 5 26.49 6.67 8.32
CA LEU A 5 26.71 5.28 7.96
C LEU A 5 27.53 5.19 6.66
N SER A 6 28.51 4.29 6.64
CA SER A 6 29.28 3.97 5.42
C SER A 6 28.35 3.43 4.32
N GLU A 7 28.73 3.66 3.08
CA GLU A 7 27.96 3.22 1.90
C GLU A 7 27.67 1.71 1.87
N PRO A 8 28.63 0.80 2.11
CA PRO A 8 28.35 -0.64 2.15
C PRO A 8 27.36 -1.01 3.27
N THR A 9 27.47 -0.41 4.45
CA THR A 9 26.53 -0.64 5.55
C THR A 9 25.13 -0.15 5.19
N ARG A 10 25.00 0.98 4.51
CA ARG A 10 23.72 1.50 4.03
C ARG A 10 23.07 0.55 3.01
N ILE A 11 23.85 0.00 2.08
CA ILE A 11 23.36 -0.98 1.09
C ILE A 11 22.90 -2.26 1.78
N ALA A 12 23.68 -2.76 2.74
CA ALA A 12 23.34 -3.97 3.50
C ALA A 12 22.03 -3.79 4.30
N ILE A 13 21.89 -2.67 5.03
CA ILE A 13 20.66 -2.33 5.76
C ILE A 13 19.48 -2.25 4.79
N LYS A 14 19.63 -1.58 3.64
CA LYS A 14 18.56 -1.48 2.63
C LYS A 14 18.12 -2.85 2.12
N ARG A 15 19.06 -3.74 1.78
CA ARG A 15 18.75 -5.10 1.31
C ARG A 15 18.06 -5.92 2.39
N PHE A 16 18.54 -5.83 3.63
CA PHE A 16 17.93 -6.51 4.78
C PHE A 16 16.49 -6.04 5.00
N LEU A 17 16.24 -4.72 5.00
CA LEU A 17 14.90 -4.17 5.16
C LEU A 17 13.95 -4.59 4.03
N ILE A 18 14.41 -4.59 2.78
CA ILE A 18 13.61 -5.07 1.64
C ILE A 18 13.28 -6.56 1.80
N ALA A 19 14.26 -7.40 2.15
CA ALA A 19 14.06 -8.83 2.37
C ALA A 19 13.08 -9.08 3.53
N LEU A 20 13.18 -8.30 4.61
CA LEU A 20 12.26 -8.36 5.74
C LEU A 20 10.83 -8.02 5.31
N VAL A 21 10.64 -6.93 4.56
CA VAL A 21 9.31 -6.52 4.06
C VAL A 21 8.71 -7.57 3.12
N LEU A 22 9.48 -8.03 2.14
CA LEU A 22 9.00 -9.02 1.16
C LEU A 22 8.73 -10.37 1.83
N GLY A 23 9.66 -10.85 2.66
CA GLY A 23 9.50 -12.10 3.40
C GLY A 23 8.27 -12.06 4.31
N ASN A 24 8.10 -10.96 5.05
CA ASN A 24 6.94 -10.78 5.93
C ASN A 24 5.62 -10.77 5.13
N THR A 25 5.60 -10.08 3.99
CA THR A 25 4.45 -10.03 3.09
C THR A 25 4.10 -11.40 2.52
N LEU A 26 5.11 -12.14 2.05
CA LEU A 26 4.91 -13.48 1.49
C LEU A 26 4.39 -14.46 2.55
N VAL A 27 4.92 -14.42 3.77
CA VAL A 27 4.45 -15.26 4.87
C VAL A 27 2.99 -14.94 5.21
N PHE A 28 2.67 -13.66 5.42
CA PHE A 28 1.30 -13.24 5.74
C PHE A 28 0.31 -13.65 4.66
N LEU A 29 0.60 -13.35 3.39
CA LEU A 29 -0.27 -13.71 2.27
C LEU A 29 -0.41 -15.23 2.12
N THR A 30 0.66 -15.99 2.28
CA THR A 30 0.60 -17.46 2.19
C THR A 30 -0.30 -18.02 3.29
N LEU A 31 -0.16 -17.56 4.53
CA LEU A 31 -1.00 -18.01 5.64
C LEU A 31 -2.46 -17.62 5.43
N ALA A 32 -2.71 -16.41 4.94
CA ALA A 32 -4.06 -15.92 4.67
C ALA A 32 -4.72 -16.70 3.51
N LEU A 33 -4.01 -16.92 2.39
CA LEU A 33 -4.50 -17.68 1.23
C LEU A 33 -4.74 -19.16 1.54
N THR A 34 -3.96 -19.73 2.46
CA THR A 34 -4.10 -21.14 2.86
C THR A 34 -5.08 -21.35 4.01
N GLY A 35 -5.74 -20.29 4.49
CA GLY A 35 -6.69 -20.36 5.62
C GLY A 35 -6.03 -20.77 6.94
N ARG A 36 -4.72 -20.55 7.09
CA ARG A 36 -3.93 -20.93 8.29
C ARG A 36 -3.85 -19.81 9.33
N ILE A 37 -4.53 -18.69 9.10
CA ILE A 37 -4.67 -17.63 10.07
C ILE A 37 -5.76 -18.02 11.07
N SER A 38 -5.41 -18.00 12.36
CA SER A 38 -6.37 -18.27 13.43
C SER A 38 -7.47 -17.20 13.46
N ASN A 39 -8.72 -17.66 13.60
CA ASN A 39 -9.91 -16.81 13.77
C ASN A 39 -10.31 -16.64 15.24
N ALA A 40 -9.47 -17.10 16.18
CA ALA A 40 -9.72 -16.94 17.60
C ALA A 40 -9.70 -15.45 17.99
N PRO A 41 -10.62 -14.96 18.84
CA PRO A 41 -10.78 -13.53 19.13
C PRO A 41 -9.52 -12.83 19.65
N ASP A 42 -8.70 -13.54 20.42
CA ASP A 42 -7.41 -13.10 20.95
C ASP A 42 -6.35 -12.94 19.85
N THR A 43 -6.40 -13.80 18.83
CA THR A 43 -5.48 -13.73 17.67
C THR A 43 -5.86 -12.67 16.64
N LEU A 44 -7.12 -12.21 16.62
CA LEU A 44 -7.58 -11.21 15.64
C LEU A 44 -6.84 -9.88 15.75
N VAL A 45 -6.46 -9.45 16.96
CA VAL A 45 -5.69 -8.21 17.16
C VAL A 45 -4.28 -8.34 16.57
N PHE A 46 -3.65 -9.52 16.75
CA PHE A 46 -2.35 -9.79 16.17
C PHE A 46 -2.40 -9.84 14.64
N VAL A 47 -3.42 -10.49 14.08
CA VAL A 47 -3.66 -10.57 12.64
C VAL A 47 -3.93 -9.17 12.06
N ASP A 48 -4.73 -8.35 12.75
CA ASP A 48 -4.99 -6.98 12.36
C ASP A 48 -3.70 -6.15 12.31
N PHE A 49 -2.89 -6.20 13.39
CA PHE A 49 -1.64 -5.47 13.47
C PHE A 49 -0.63 -5.93 12.41
N TRP A 50 -0.49 -7.24 12.24
CA TRP A 50 0.41 -7.84 11.25
C TRP A 50 -0.03 -7.51 9.82
N GLY A 51 -1.32 -7.55 9.55
CA GLY A 51 -1.91 -7.11 8.28
C GLY A 51 -1.58 -5.65 7.99
N ARG A 52 -1.76 -4.73 8.96
CA ARG A 52 -1.38 -3.31 8.81
C ARG A 52 0.09 -3.17 8.47
N LEU A 53 0.98 -3.79 9.26
CA LEU A 53 2.41 -3.73 9.03
C LEU A 53 2.77 -4.19 7.62
N THR A 54 2.13 -5.26 7.15
CA THR A 54 2.35 -5.81 5.81
C THR A 54 1.88 -4.86 4.72
N VAL A 55 0.64 -4.35 4.81
CA VAL A 55 0.10 -3.37 3.85
C VAL A 55 0.99 -2.13 3.79
N TYR A 56 1.38 -1.57 4.94
CA TYR A 56 2.24 -0.39 4.99
C TYR A 56 3.59 -0.65 4.36
N SER A 57 4.21 -1.78 4.70
CA SER A 57 5.54 -2.13 4.19
C SER A 57 5.52 -2.34 2.68
N PHE A 58 4.52 -3.07 2.18
CA PHE A 58 4.32 -3.28 0.74
C PHE A 58 4.06 -1.96 0.02
N TRP A 59 3.23 -1.11 0.62
CA TRP A 59 2.92 0.21 0.09
C TRP A 59 4.18 1.10 -0.01
N PHE A 60 5.02 1.15 1.02
CA PHE A 60 6.30 1.89 0.97
C PHE A 60 7.24 1.36 -0.11
N ALA A 61 7.32 0.04 -0.28
CA ALA A 61 8.14 -0.57 -1.33
C ALA A 61 7.62 -0.23 -2.74
N ALA A 62 6.30 -0.36 -2.95
CA ALA A 62 5.65 0.01 -4.20
C ALA A 62 5.80 1.51 -4.51
N TYR A 63 5.73 2.36 -3.49
CA TYR A 63 5.96 3.80 -3.63
C TYR A 63 7.40 4.11 -4.04
N ALA A 64 8.39 3.51 -3.37
CA ALA A 64 9.79 3.67 -3.74
C ALA A 64 10.05 3.22 -5.19
N ALA A 65 9.48 2.08 -5.59
CA ALA A 65 9.53 1.59 -6.96
C ALA A 65 8.90 2.58 -7.95
N TYR A 66 7.72 3.13 -7.61
CA TYR A 66 7.05 4.14 -8.41
C TYR A 66 7.91 5.38 -8.63
N ARG A 67 8.53 5.92 -7.58
CA ARG A 67 9.41 7.10 -7.70
C ARG A 67 10.66 6.85 -8.55
N ILE A 68 11.25 5.66 -8.47
CA ILE A 68 12.48 5.35 -9.20
C ILE A 68 12.19 5.07 -10.68
N TRP A 69 11.15 4.29 -10.98
CA TRP A 69 10.96 3.72 -12.32
C TRP A 69 9.72 4.24 -13.06
N PHE A 70 8.65 4.59 -12.35
CA PHE A 70 7.33 4.80 -12.97
C PHE A 70 6.89 6.27 -13.01
N GLU A 71 7.44 7.12 -12.15
CA GLU A 71 7.06 8.54 -12.05
C GLU A 71 7.21 9.29 -13.38
N LYS A 72 8.23 8.95 -14.17
CA LYS A 72 8.54 9.59 -15.45
C LYS A 72 7.66 9.10 -16.61
N LEU A 73 6.81 8.10 -16.39
CA LEU A 73 5.97 7.50 -17.42
C LEU A 73 4.52 7.98 -17.28
N PRO A 74 4.08 8.99 -18.06
CA PRO A 74 2.78 9.66 -17.85
C PRO A 74 1.60 8.70 -18.05
N VAL A 75 1.69 7.77 -19.00
CA VAL A 75 0.64 6.76 -19.24
C VAL A 75 0.47 5.83 -18.05
N LEU A 76 1.58 5.31 -17.52
CA LEU A 76 1.55 4.40 -16.38
C LEU A 76 1.01 5.08 -15.11
N ARG A 77 1.36 6.36 -14.90
CA ARG A 77 0.78 7.16 -13.82
C ARG A 77 -0.74 7.28 -13.95
N THR A 78 -1.24 7.61 -15.14
CA THR A 78 -2.69 7.70 -15.39
C THR A 78 -3.39 6.36 -15.13
N LEU A 79 -2.79 5.25 -15.56
CA LEU A 79 -3.33 3.91 -15.30
C LEU A 79 -3.39 3.58 -13.81
N ILE A 80 -2.33 3.90 -13.04
CA ILE A 80 -2.31 3.68 -11.58
C ILE A 80 -3.39 4.52 -10.90
N VAL A 81 -3.50 5.80 -11.25
CA VAL A 81 -4.50 6.70 -10.67
C VAL A 81 -5.91 6.22 -11.03
N ALA A 82 -6.17 5.87 -12.28
CA ALA A 82 -7.46 5.34 -12.72
C ALA A 82 -7.81 4.03 -12.00
N ALA A 83 -6.85 3.12 -11.84
CA ALA A 83 -7.03 1.88 -11.08
C ALA A 83 -7.42 2.16 -9.63
N VAL A 84 -6.74 3.09 -8.94
CA VAL A 84 -7.08 3.45 -7.55
C VAL A 84 -8.46 4.11 -7.47
N LEU A 85 -8.75 5.06 -8.36
CA LEU A 85 -10.04 5.77 -8.41
C LEU A 85 -11.21 4.85 -8.75
N PHE A 86 -11.00 3.78 -9.52
CA PHE A 86 -12.03 2.80 -9.83
C PHE A 86 -12.18 1.73 -8.75
N ASN A 87 -11.07 1.29 -8.16
CA ASN A 87 -11.06 0.20 -7.19
C ASN A 87 -11.82 0.57 -5.90
N ILE A 88 -11.77 1.83 -5.45
CA ILE A 88 -12.51 2.24 -4.23
C ILE A 88 -14.03 2.21 -4.42
N PRO A 89 -14.63 2.93 -5.40
CA PRO A 89 -16.08 2.85 -5.63
C PRO A 89 -16.53 1.43 -5.93
N PHE A 90 -15.75 0.66 -6.69
CA PHE A 90 -16.06 -0.73 -6.99
C PHE A 90 -16.12 -1.58 -5.71
N PHE A 91 -15.09 -1.52 -4.87
CA PHE A 91 -15.03 -2.29 -3.64
C PHE A 91 -16.12 -1.90 -2.63
N LEU A 92 -16.38 -0.59 -2.48
CA LEU A 92 -17.46 -0.08 -1.64
C LEU A 92 -18.85 -0.51 -2.16
N THR A 93 -19.05 -0.50 -3.48
CA THR A 93 -20.30 -0.96 -4.10
C THR A 93 -20.51 -2.45 -3.88
N LEU A 94 -19.47 -3.27 -4.05
CA LEU A 94 -19.55 -4.71 -3.75
C LEU A 94 -19.87 -4.96 -2.28
N GLY A 95 -19.29 -4.19 -1.36
CA GLY A 95 -19.60 -4.26 0.07
C GLY A 95 -21.05 -3.87 0.36
N TYR A 96 -21.51 -2.73 -0.17
CA TYR A 96 -22.87 -2.24 0.00
C TYR A 96 -23.93 -3.21 -0.53
N LEU A 97 -23.67 -3.84 -1.69
CA LEU A 97 -24.55 -4.83 -2.30
C LEU A 97 -24.46 -6.23 -1.66
N GLY A 98 -23.65 -6.41 -0.61
CA GLY A 98 -23.45 -7.71 0.05
C GLY A 98 -22.82 -8.76 -0.87
N LYS A 99 -22.03 -8.33 -1.86
CA LYS A 99 -21.35 -9.20 -2.83
C LYS A 99 -19.95 -9.61 -2.39
N LEU A 100 -19.45 -9.04 -1.30
CA LEU A 100 -18.20 -9.47 -0.69
C LEU A 100 -18.44 -10.74 0.14
N PRO A 101 -17.63 -11.80 -0.02
CA PRO A 101 -17.75 -12.99 0.81
C PRO A 101 -17.56 -12.65 2.30
N THR A 102 -18.40 -13.22 3.15
CA THR A 102 -18.42 -12.94 4.60
C THR A 102 -17.78 -14.02 5.45
N ASP A 103 -17.19 -15.05 4.82
CA ASP A 103 -16.47 -16.08 5.54
C ASP A 103 -15.16 -15.51 6.14
N ALA A 104 -14.72 -16.09 7.25
CA ALA A 104 -13.60 -15.57 8.02
C ALA A 104 -12.27 -15.54 7.22
N ASN A 105 -12.10 -16.43 6.25
CA ASN A 105 -10.89 -16.46 5.41
C ASN A 105 -10.90 -15.31 4.40
N SER A 106 -12.05 -15.03 3.78
CA SER A 106 -12.22 -13.92 2.86
C SER A 106 -12.16 -12.55 3.55
N ALA A 107 -12.61 -12.46 4.81
CA ALA A 107 -12.63 -11.22 5.57
C ALA A 107 -11.22 -10.59 5.71
N VAL A 108 -10.19 -11.40 5.95
CA VAL A 108 -8.80 -10.93 6.06
C VAL A 108 -8.29 -10.38 4.72
N MET A 109 -8.65 -11.02 3.60
CA MET A 109 -8.27 -10.54 2.26
C MET A 109 -9.00 -9.25 1.88
N ILE A 110 -10.29 -9.17 2.19
CA ILE A 110 -11.11 -7.98 1.99
C ILE A 110 -10.53 -6.81 2.78
N ASP A 111 -10.19 -7.01 4.06
CA ASP A 111 -9.58 -5.98 4.91
C ASP A 111 -8.20 -5.54 4.37
N PHE A 112 -7.35 -6.51 3.99
CA PHE A 112 -6.05 -6.24 3.38
C PHE A 112 -6.17 -5.39 2.10
N TRP A 113 -7.07 -5.77 1.21
CA TRP A 113 -7.30 -5.07 -0.06
C TRP A 113 -7.91 -3.68 0.13
N GLY A 114 -8.89 -3.57 1.03
CA GLY A 114 -9.53 -2.30 1.39
C GLY A 114 -8.48 -1.30 1.90
N ARG A 115 -7.60 -1.73 2.80
CA ARG A 115 -6.49 -0.91 3.31
C ARG A 115 -5.56 -0.46 2.21
N LEU A 116 -5.06 -1.38 1.38
CA LEU A 116 -4.16 -1.05 0.27
C LEU A 116 -4.76 0.02 -0.65
N THR A 117 -6.07 -0.08 -0.90
CA THR A 117 -6.79 0.84 -1.78
C THR A 117 -6.95 2.23 -1.15
N VAL A 118 -7.34 2.31 0.13
CA VAL A 118 -7.46 3.59 0.86
C VAL A 118 -6.13 4.31 0.97
N TYR A 119 -5.04 3.60 1.29
CA TYR A 119 -3.71 4.23 1.40
C TYR A 119 -3.19 4.72 0.05
N SER A 120 -3.49 4.00 -1.03
CA SER A 120 -3.19 4.45 -2.39
C SER A 120 -3.88 5.77 -2.72
N LEU A 121 -5.15 5.95 -2.33
CA LEU A 121 -5.87 7.22 -2.55
C LEU A 121 -5.31 8.35 -1.69
N TRP A 122 -5.09 8.09 -0.40
CA TRP A 122 -4.56 9.08 0.53
C TRP A 122 -3.23 9.65 0.04
N PHE A 123 -2.41 8.79 -0.57
CA PHE A 123 -1.18 9.20 -1.21
C PHE A 123 -1.38 10.03 -2.48
N ILE A 124 -2.28 9.63 -3.39
CA ILE A 124 -2.57 10.44 -4.59
C ILE A 124 -3.03 11.84 -4.16
N ALA A 125 -3.88 11.93 -3.13
CA ALA A 125 -4.30 13.19 -2.55
C ALA A 125 -3.12 13.97 -1.96
N TYR A 126 -2.26 13.31 -1.17
CA TYR A 126 -1.07 13.93 -0.57
C TYR A 126 -0.10 14.46 -1.62
N GLU A 127 0.27 13.68 -2.64
CA GLU A 127 1.19 14.14 -3.69
C GLU A 127 0.59 15.27 -4.53
N THR A 128 -0.71 15.21 -4.82
CA THR A 128 -1.41 16.28 -5.54
C THR A 128 -1.39 17.56 -4.71
N TYR A 129 -1.70 17.46 -3.42
CA TYR A 129 -1.67 18.58 -2.49
C TYR A 129 -0.26 19.15 -2.28
N ARG A 130 0.75 18.28 -2.12
CA ARG A 130 2.15 18.68 -1.98
C ARG A 130 2.63 19.47 -3.19
N LYS A 131 2.32 19.01 -4.41
CA LYS A 131 2.63 19.73 -5.66
C LYS A 131 1.90 21.06 -5.76
N TYR A 132 0.63 21.11 -5.32
CA TYR A 132 -0.16 22.33 -5.30
C TYR A 132 0.46 23.41 -4.38
N ILE A 133 0.98 23.00 -3.22
CA ILE A 133 1.63 23.91 -2.26
C ILE A 133 3.05 24.29 -2.66
N GLU A 134 3.83 23.34 -3.20
CA GLU A 134 5.22 23.59 -3.61
C GLU A 134 5.30 24.44 -4.90
N HIS A 135 4.27 24.40 -5.77
CA HIS A 135 4.24 25.14 -7.03
C HIS A 135 2.87 25.81 -7.33
N PRO A 136 2.44 26.79 -6.52
CA PRO A 136 1.13 27.43 -6.71
C PRO A 136 0.98 28.18 -8.04
N ALA A 137 2.09 28.61 -8.67
CA ALA A 137 2.08 29.46 -9.85
C ALA A 137 1.76 28.74 -11.19
N GLN A 138 1.92 27.41 -11.28
CA GLN A 138 1.75 26.68 -12.56
C GLN A 138 0.28 26.37 -12.93
N LEU A 139 -0.68 26.60 -12.02
CA LEU A 139 -2.09 26.30 -12.26
C LEU A 139 -2.89 27.51 -12.79
N THR A 140 -2.27 28.68 -12.88
CA THR A 140 -2.91 29.93 -13.31
C THR A 140 -2.72 30.25 -14.80
N GLU A 141 -1.80 29.58 -15.50
CA GLU A 141 -1.45 29.90 -16.90
C GLU A 141 -2.06 28.95 -17.95
N THR A 142 -2.95 28.04 -17.55
CA THR A 142 -3.80 27.30 -18.49
C THR A 142 -5.23 27.83 -18.42
N LYS A 143 -5.43 29.03 -18.98
CA LYS A 143 -6.71 29.50 -19.50
C LYS A 143 -6.50 30.10 -20.88
#